data_AF-V4AVD2-F1
#
_entry.id   AF-V4AVD2-F1
#
_cell.length_a   1.000
_cell.length_b   1.000
_cell.length_c   1.000
_cell.angle_alpha   90.00
_cell.angle_beta   90.00
_cell.angle_gamma   90.00
#
_symmetry.space_group_name_H-M   'P 1'
#
loop_
_entity.id
_entity.type
_entity.pdbx_description
1 polymer ?
#
loop_
_entity_poly.entity_id
_entity_poly.type
_entity_poly.pdbx_seq_one_letter_code
_entity_poly.pdbx_strand_id
1 'polypeptide(L)' 'GAILENGEINWDCPCMGGFQNGPCGQTFRDSFTCFIQSKVEPKGSDCYEQMREWSQCMKDNAEYYDKLKEKNENNDEDSD' A
#
# COMPACT_ATOMS: atom_id res chain seq x y z
N GLY A 1 4.17 13.85 -0.57
CA GLY A 1 4.16 12.63 0.28
C GLY A 1 2.98 11.76 -0.10
N ALA A 2 2.76 10.65 0.62
CA ALA A 2 1.63 9.74 0.37
C ALA A 2 0.25 10.38 0.68
N ILE A 3 0.23 11.47 1.46
CA ILE A 3 -0.96 12.24 1.81
C ILE A 3 -0.80 13.68 1.29
N LEU A 4 -1.87 14.22 0.69
CA LEU A 4 -1.98 15.59 0.20
C LEU A 4 -2.29 16.57 1.35
N GLU A 5 -2.14 17.87 1.11
CA GLU A 5 -2.40 18.91 2.13
C GLU A 5 -3.86 18.92 2.62
N ASN A 6 -4.80 18.48 1.79
CA ASN A 6 -6.21 18.36 2.13
C ASN A 6 -6.56 17.07 2.90
N GLY A 7 -5.58 16.20 3.17
CA GLY A 7 -5.78 14.92 3.86
C GLY A 7 -6.18 13.74 2.96
N GLU A 8 -6.31 13.95 1.65
CA GLU A 8 -6.56 12.87 0.69
C GLU A 8 -5.29 12.07 0.40
N ILE A 9 -5.47 10.80 0.03
CA ILE A 9 -4.37 9.91 -0.31
C ILE A 9 -3.92 10.19 -1.74
N ASN A 10 -2.63 10.45 -1.92
CA ASN A 10 -2.02 10.62 -3.24
C ASN A 10 -1.65 9.25 -3.85
N TRP A 11 -2.60 8.63 -4.55
CA TRP A 11 -2.41 7.32 -5.21
C TRP A 11 -1.39 7.31 -6.35
N ASP A 12 -1.02 8.49 -6.84
CA ASP A 12 -0.02 8.68 -7.89
C ASP A 12 1.39 8.87 -7.32
N CYS A 13 1.56 8.84 -5.98
CA CYS A 13 2.88 8.96 -5.38
C CYS A 13 3.76 7.76 -5.76
N PRO A 14 4.92 7.98 -6.40
CA PRO A 14 5.89 6.90 -6.67
C PRO A 14 6.32 6.18 -5.38
N CYS A 15 6.28 6.88 -4.25
CA CYS A 15 6.57 6.37 -2.92
C CYS A 15 5.69 5.18 -2.47
N MET A 16 4.52 4.97 -3.07
CA MET A 16 3.66 3.83 -2.75
C MET A 16 4.11 2.52 -3.43
N GLY A 17 5.17 2.54 -4.24
CA GLY A 17 5.78 1.33 -4.83
C GLY A 17 4.84 0.55 -5.74
N GLY A 18 3.75 1.16 -6.19
CA GLY A 18 2.75 0.53 -7.06
C GLY A 18 1.89 -0.54 -6.39
N PHE A 19 1.87 -0.68 -5.06
CA PHE A 19 1.01 -1.68 -4.38
C PHE A 19 -0.49 -1.43 -4.62
N GLN A 20 -0.88 -0.18 -4.85
CA GLN A 20 -2.22 0.20 -5.29
C GLN A 20 -2.57 -0.30 -6.70
N ASN A 21 -1.58 -0.69 -7.49
CA ASN A 21 -1.70 -1.15 -8.86
C ASN A 21 -1.45 -2.67 -8.91
N GLY A 22 -2.49 -3.45 -9.22
CA GLY A 22 -2.39 -4.90 -9.34
C GLY A 22 -3.53 -5.65 -8.68
N PRO A 23 -3.38 -6.98 -8.50
CA PRO A 23 -4.48 -7.86 -8.08
C PRO A 23 -5.01 -7.54 -6.67
N CYS A 24 -4.18 -7.03 -5.76
CA CYS A 24 -4.59 -6.65 -4.41
C CYS A 24 -4.75 -5.13 -4.22
N GLY A 25 -4.73 -4.36 -5.31
CA GLY A 25 -4.79 -2.90 -5.25
C GLY A 25 -6.05 -2.38 -4.55
N GLN A 26 -7.18 -3.08 -4.70
CA GLN A 26 -8.42 -2.70 -4.02
C GLN A 26 -8.33 -2.90 -2.51
N THR A 27 -7.96 -4.11 -2.06
CA THR A 27 -7.76 -4.40 -0.63
C THR A 27 -6.69 -3.51 0.01
N PHE A 28 -5.65 -3.14 -0.75
CA PHE A 28 -4.65 -2.18 -0.28
C PHE A 28 -5.26 -0.79 -0.09
N ARG A 29 -6.01 -0.28 -1.08
CA ARG A 29 -6.68 1.01 -0.98
C ARG A 29 -7.62 1.07 0.22
N ASP A 30 -8.39 0.02 0.44
CA ASP A 30 -9.35 -0.06 1.54
C ASP A 30 -8.64 -0.11 2.90
N SER A 31 -7.61 -0.95 3.03
CA SER A 31 -6.79 -1.04 4.24
C SER A 31 -6.05 0.26 4.53
N PHE A 32 -5.45 0.90 3.52
CA PHE A 32 -4.68 2.13 3.69
C PHE A 32 -5.59 3.31 3.99
N THR A 33 -6.77 3.38 3.36
CA THR A 33 -7.80 4.39 3.67
C THR A 33 -8.26 4.27 5.11
N CYS A 34 -8.58 3.04 5.57
CA CYS A 34 -8.94 2.81 6.96
C CYS A 34 -7.82 3.27 7.90
N PHE A 35 -6.57 2.87 7.62
CA PHE A 35 -5.43 3.25 8.44
C PHE A 35 -5.28 4.77 8.56
N ILE A 36 -5.39 5.52 7.46
CA ILE A 36 -5.27 6.98 7.46
C ILE A 36 -6.40 7.63 8.26
N GLN A 37 -7.62 7.11 8.14
CA GLN A 37 -8.82 7.62 8.82
C GLN A 37 -8.92 7.21 10.30
N SER A 38 -8.24 6.15 10.72
CA SER A 38 -8.25 5.66 12.10
C SER A 38 -7.81 6.76 13.08
N LYS A 39 -8.62 6.95 14.12
CA LYS A 39 -8.36 7.87 15.24
C LYS A 39 -8.05 7.16 16.56
N VAL A 40 -8.02 5.82 16.56
CA VAL A 40 -7.75 5.00 17.74
C VAL A 40 -6.25 4.87 17.99
N GLU A 41 -5.87 4.56 19.24
CA GLU A 41 -4.49 4.30 19.63
C GLU A 41 -4.35 2.85 20.11
N PRO A 42 -3.52 2.02 19.44
CA PRO A 42 -2.65 2.33 18.32
C PRO A 42 -3.42 2.54 17.00
N LYS A 43 -2.91 3.43 16.14
CA LYS A 43 -3.53 3.77 14.85
C LYS A 43 -3.68 2.53 13.97
N GLY A 44 -4.89 2.32 13.44
CA GLY A 44 -5.23 1.19 12.58
C GLY A 44 -5.58 -0.10 13.32
N SER A 45 -5.66 -0.09 14.65
CA SER A 45 -6.12 -1.26 15.42
C SER A 45 -7.56 -1.66 15.10
N ASP A 46 -8.38 -0.70 14.66
CA ASP A 46 -9.73 -0.87 14.14
C ASP A 46 -9.79 -1.38 12.68
N CYS A 47 -8.67 -1.37 11.97
CA CYS A 47 -8.56 -1.75 10.55
C CYS A 47 -8.04 -3.18 10.32
N TYR A 48 -8.12 -4.04 11.35
CA TYR A 48 -7.51 -5.37 11.32
C TYR A 48 -8.08 -6.26 10.21
N GLU A 49 -9.38 -6.16 9.95
CA GLU A 49 -10.05 -6.95 8.91
C GLU A 49 -9.53 -6.59 7.51
N GLN A 50 -9.45 -5.30 7.19
CA GLN A 50 -8.95 -4.81 5.90
C GLN A 50 -7.47 -5.17 5.72
N MET A 51 -6.67 -5.05 6.79
CA MET A 51 -5.27 -5.49 6.78
C MET A 51 -5.13 -6.99 6.56
N ARG A 52 -6.04 -7.80 7.13
CA ARG A 52 -6.06 -9.25 6.93
C ARG A 52 -6.40 -9.62 5.50
N GLU A 53 -7.42 -9.00 4.91
CA GLU A 53 -7.81 -9.23 3.51
C GLU A 53 -6.68 -8.87 2.56
N TRP A 54 -6.06 -7.71 2.75
CA TRP A 54 -4.90 -7.30 1.97
C TRP A 54 -3.73 -8.27 2.15
N SER A 55 -3.40 -8.64 3.39
CA SER A 55 -2.33 -9.62 3.68
C SER A 55 -2.60 -10.98 3.02
N GLN A 56 -3.84 -11.44 3.03
CA GLN A 56 -4.21 -12.69 2.38
C GLN A 56 -4.06 -12.60 0.87
N CYS A 57 -4.57 -11.53 0.26
CA CYS A 57 -4.42 -11.32 -1.17
C CYS A 57 -2.95 -11.27 -1.59
N MET A 58 -2.09 -10.58 -0.83
CA MET A 58 -0.65 -10.51 -1.09
C MET A 58 0.01 -11.90 -1.08
N LYS A 59 -0.38 -12.77 -0.14
CA LYS A 59 0.13 -14.15 -0.07
C LYS A 59 -0.30 -14.97 -1.27
N ASP A 60 -1.56 -14.84 -1.68
CA ASP A 60 -2.12 -15.57 -2.82
C ASP A 60 -1.50 -15.09 -4.16
N ASN A 61 -0.98 -13.87 -4.19
CA ASN A 61 -0.33 -13.25 -5.36
C ASN A 61 1.17 -13.00 -5.14
N ALA A 62 1.84 -13.78 -4.29
CA ALA A 62 3.22 -13.53 -3.88
C ALA A 62 4.18 -13.37 -5.07
N GLU A 63 4.06 -14.21 -6.12
CA GLU A 63 4.89 -14.13 -7.31
C GLU A 63 4.80 -12.77 -8.04
N TYR A 64 3.61 -12.17 -8.11
CA TYR A 64 3.43 -10.84 -8.70
C TYR A 64 4.17 -9.78 -7.87
N TYR A 65 4.03 -9.85 -6.55
CA TYR A 65 4.61 -8.86 -5.65
C TYR A 65 6.11 -9.01 -5.45
N ASP A 66 6.67 -10.22 -5.59
CA ASP A 66 8.11 -10.43 -5.59
C ASP A 66 8.73 -9.83 -6.86
N LYS A 67 8.12 -10.05 -8.04
CA LYS A 67 8.52 -9.36 -9.29
C LYS A 67 8.36 -7.85 -9.22
N LEU A 68 7.33 -7.36 -8.51
CA LEU A 68 7.14 -5.92 -8.29
C LEU A 68 8.26 -5.33 -7.44
N LYS A 69 8.68 -6.03 -6.37
CA LYS A 69 9.82 -5.62 -5.54
C LYS A 69 11.12 -5.61 -6.33
N GLU A 70 11.42 -6.65 -7.08
CA GLU A 70 12.60 -6.70 -7.95
C GLU A 70 12.63 -5.50 -8.91
N LYS A 71 11.50 -5.18 -9.55
CA LYS A 71 11.42 -4.00 -10.43
C LYS A 71 11.64 -2.68 -9.68
N ASN A 72 11.11 -2.55 -8.47
CA ASN A 72 11.26 -1.34 -7.69
C ASN A 72 12.69 -1.17 -7.16
N GLU A 73 13.34 -2.25 -6.70
CA GLU A 73 14.74 -2.24 -6.23
C GLU A 73 15.74 -1.92 -7.36
N ASN A 74 15.46 -2.35 -8.59
CA ASN A 74 16.28 -2.00 -9.76
C ASN A 74 16.12 -0.54 -10.23
N ASN A 75 15.15 0.22 -9.71
CA ASN A 75 14.97 1.65 -10.02
C ASN A 75 15.67 2.58 -9.02
N ASP A 76 16.31 2.04 -7.97
CA ASP A 76 17.08 2.81 -6.98
C ASP A 76 18.57 2.95 -7.37
N GLU A 77 19.01 2.48 -8.56
CA GLU A 77 20.39 2.60 -9.07
C GLU A 77 20.67 3.84 -9.93
N ASP A 78 19.70 4.74 -10.18
CA ASP A 78 19.89 5.97 -10.98
C ASP A 78 19.54 7.26 -10.18
N SER A 79 20.12 7.42 -9.00
CA SER A 79 20.13 8.70 -8.28
C SER A 79 21.51 9.00 -7.70
N ASP A 80 22.52 9.13 -8.58
CA ASP A 80 23.76 9.88 -8.32
C ASP A 80 23.61 11.36 -8.78
#